data_AF-A0AAC8THG9-F1
#
_entry.id   AF-A0AAC8THG9-F1
#
_cell.length_a   1.000
_cell.length_b   1.000
_cell.length_c   1.000
_cell.angle_alpha   90.00
_cell.angle_beta   90.00
_cell.angle_gamma   90.00
#
_symmetry.space_group_name_H-M   'P 1'
#
loop_
_entity.id
_entity.type
_entity.pdbx_description
1 polymer ?
#
loop_
_entity_poly.entity_id
_entity_poly.type
_entity_poly.pdbx_seq_one_letter_code
_entity_poly.pdbx_strand_id
1 'polypeptide(L)'
;METLRAGRECIFEADVSASTDVQAQAAGNVRTLKDIGHTLCVQAAKPPSGVTADKNLVTQCERKFSDAAEDSCGLDGKTPIIDAKGRFAPAARACYRQLSQVLQDTAMMATVASACCQCAEKRGCPGTGERCYENVSRQEVGASALACLSSQCGEACSLVMPASRTTSGELRPVRQQARRSSQVSGSL
;
A
#
# COMPACT_ATOMS: atom_id res chain seq x y z
N MET A 1 21.76 1.27 -15.10
CA MET A 1 20.64 1.17 -14.16
C MET A 1 21.08 0.43 -12.88
N GLU A 2 22.05 1.00 -12.15
CA GLU A 2 22.70 0.32 -11.01
C GLU A 2 22.70 1.19 -9.73
N THR A 3 22.49 2.49 -9.89
CA THR A 3 22.32 3.48 -8.83
C THR A 3 21.00 3.35 -8.05
N LEU A 4 20.02 2.63 -8.59
CA LEU A 4 18.71 2.36 -7.95
C LEU A 4 18.80 1.45 -6.71
N ARG A 5 19.89 0.69 -6.55
CA ARG A 5 19.97 -0.39 -5.56
C ARG A 5 20.80 -0.07 -4.31
N ALA A 6 21.57 1.02 -4.32
CA ALA A 6 22.65 1.21 -3.35
C ALA A 6 22.42 2.29 -2.28
N GLY A 7 21.43 3.18 -2.42
CA GLY A 7 21.07 4.14 -1.35
C GLY A 7 22.19 5.05 -0.83
N ARG A 8 23.29 5.24 -1.58
CA ARG A 8 24.39 6.15 -1.18
C ARG A 8 24.35 7.45 -1.97
N GLU A 9 24.55 8.55 -1.26
CA GLU A 9 24.71 9.88 -1.83
C GLU A 9 26.00 9.96 -2.64
N CYS A 10 25.87 10.15 -3.95
CA CYS A 10 26.95 10.65 -4.79
C CYS A 10 26.49 12.01 -5.34
N ILE A 11 27.04 13.09 -4.78
CA ILE A 11 26.87 14.44 -5.33
C ILE A 11 27.85 14.56 -6.50
N PHE A 12 27.33 14.60 -7.71
CA PHE A 12 28.06 15.05 -8.89
C PHE A 12 27.26 16.18 -9.53
N GLU A 13 27.85 17.36 -9.57
CA GLU A 13 27.30 18.54 -10.25
C GLU A 13 27.09 18.20 -11.73
N ALA A 14 25.85 18.32 -12.19
CA ALA A 14 25.48 18.16 -13.59
C ALA A 14 25.19 19.56 -14.14
N ASP A 15 25.93 19.98 -15.18
CA ASP A 15 25.62 21.18 -15.93
C ASP A 15 24.34 20.94 -16.73
N VAL A 16 23.30 21.69 -16.41
CA VAL A 16 22.00 21.61 -17.07
C VAL A 16 21.58 23.02 -17.46
N SER A 17 21.41 23.25 -18.76
CA SER A 17 20.96 24.55 -19.28
C SER A 17 19.53 24.82 -18.80
N ALA A 18 19.36 25.90 -18.05
CA ALA A 18 18.06 26.31 -17.51
C ALA A 18 17.07 26.68 -18.63
N SER A 19 15.83 26.21 -18.53
CA SER A 19 14.75 26.63 -19.43
C SER A 19 14.34 28.09 -19.19
N THR A 20 14.08 28.82 -20.27
CA THR A 20 13.45 30.16 -20.22
C THR A 20 11.92 30.08 -20.17
N ASP A 21 11.33 28.93 -20.55
CA ASP A 21 9.90 28.66 -20.41
C ASP A 21 9.66 27.71 -19.23
N VAL A 22 9.36 28.33 -18.09
CA VAL A 22 9.24 27.66 -16.78
C VAL A 22 8.01 26.74 -16.74
N GLN A 23 6.91 27.16 -17.35
CA GLN A 23 5.65 26.41 -17.33
C GLN A 23 5.72 25.20 -18.25
N ALA A 24 6.25 25.36 -19.46
CA ALA A 24 6.40 24.25 -20.40
C ALA A 24 7.36 23.17 -19.87
N GLN A 25 8.46 23.58 -19.23
CA GLN A 25 9.42 22.66 -18.65
C GLN A 25 8.86 21.91 -17.43
N ALA A 26 8.14 22.59 -16.53
CA ALA A 26 7.48 21.93 -15.40
C ALA A 26 6.45 20.88 -15.88
N ALA A 27 5.62 21.24 -16.87
CA ALA A 27 4.68 20.31 -17.48
C ALA A 27 5.39 19.16 -18.21
N GLY A 28 6.52 19.43 -18.87
CA GLY A 28 7.37 18.42 -19.51
C GLY A 28 7.95 17.42 -18.51
N ASN A 29 8.38 17.88 -17.34
CA ASN A 29 8.87 17.03 -16.26
C ASN A 29 7.78 16.06 -15.78
N VAL A 30 6.58 16.58 -15.50
CA VAL A 30 5.43 15.77 -15.06
C VAL A 30 5.04 14.76 -16.13
N ARG A 31 4.95 15.17 -17.41
CA ARG A 31 4.61 14.28 -18.52
C ARG A 31 5.60 13.12 -18.64
N THR A 32 6.89 13.44 -18.63
CA THR A 32 7.97 12.43 -18.72
C THR A 32 7.81 11.35 -17.64
N LEU A 33 7.47 11.74 -16.41
CA LEU A 33 7.25 10.81 -15.32
C LEU A 33 5.99 9.96 -15.51
N LYS A 34 4.88 10.57 -15.96
CA LYS A 34 3.64 9.83 -16.25
C LYS A 34 3.86 8.78 -17.34
N ASP A 35 4.64 9.11 -18.37
CA ASP A 35 4.96 8.20 -19.48
C ASP A 35 5.72 6.95 -19.01
N ILE A 36 6.64 7.09 -18.05
CA ILE A 36 7.35 5.94 -17.45
C ILE A 36 6.57 5.26 -16.32
N GLY A 37 5.59 5.96 -15.74
CA GLY A 37 4.82 5.54 -14.56
C GLY A 37 4.12 4.19 -14.76
N HIS A 38 3.50 3.97 -15.93
CA HIS A 38 2.85 2.70 -16.26
C HIS A 38 3.80 1.50 -16.09
N THR A 39 4.99 1.57 -16.69
CA THR A 39 5.97 0.48 -16.64
C THR A 39 6.43 0.22 -15.21
N LEU A 40 6.65 1.28 -14.42
CA LEU A 40 7.06 1.16 -13.02
C LEU A 40 5.96 0.56 -12.15
N CYS A 41 4.72 1.00 -12.34
CA CYS A 41 3.56 0.46 -11.62
C CYS A 41 3.29 -1.00 -11.98
N VAL A 42 3.41 -1.39 -13.25
CA VAL A 42 3.34 -2.81 -13.66
C VAL A 42 4.40 -3.66 -12.99
N GLN A 43 5.63 -3.13 -12.82
CA GLN A 43 6.68 -3.85 -12.11
C GLN A 43 6.41 -3.94 -10.60
N ALA A 44 6.00 -2.84 -9.98
CA ALA A 44 5.70 -2.79 -8.55
C ALA A 44 4.49 -3.67 -8.18
N ALA A 45 3.50 -3.76 -9.05
CA ALA A 45 2.29 -4.57 -8.81
C ALA A 45 2.48 -6.08 -9.05
N LYS A 46 3.70 -6.54 -9.39
CA LYS A 46 3.97 -7.98 -9.53
C LYS A 46 4.24 -8.62 -8.17
N PRO A 47 3.44 -9.63 -7.77
CA PRO A 47 3.73 -10.37 -6.56
C PRO A 47 4.99 -11.25 -6.73
N PRO A 48 5.71 -11.59 -5.63
CA PRO A 48 6.92 -12.42 -5.68
C PRO A 48 6.72 -13.81 -6.26
N SER A 49 5.47 -14.30 -6.27
CA SER A 49 5.07 -15.61 -6.79
C SER A 49 5.18 -15.76 -8.31
N GLY A 50 5.56 -14.69 -9.04
CA GLY A 50 5.78 -14.74 -10.49
C GLY A 50 4.50 -14.70 -11.33
N VAL A 51 3.35 -14.41 -10.71
CA VAL A 51 2.05 -14.23 -11.38
C VAL A 51 2.04 -12.89 -12.15
N THR A 52 1.14 -12.77 -13.14
CA THR A 52 0.86 -11.49 -13.82
C THR A 52 0.57 -10.38 -12.82
N ALA A 53 1.01 -9.16 -13.13
CA ALA A 53 0.76 -7.97 -12.32
C ALA A 53 -0.75 -7.80 -12.05
N ASP A 54 -1.07 -7.40 -10.82
CA ASP A 54 -2.47 -7.16 -10.45
C ASP A 54 -2.98 -5.88 -11.09
N LYS A 55 -3.95 -5.99 -12.01
CA LYS A 55 -4.45 -4.85 -12.79
C LYS A 55 -5.06 -3.75 -11.92
N ASN A 56 -5.77 -4.11 -10.86
CA ASN A 56 -6.39 -3.14 -9.96
C ASN A 56 -5.31 -2.36 -9.19
N LEU A 57 -4.24 -3.05 -8.79
CA LEU A 57 -3.12 -2.44 -8.11
C LEU A 57 -2.27 -1.57 -9.04
N VAL A 58 -2.15 -1.95 -10.33
CA VAL A 58 -1.52 -1.11 -11.37
C VAL A 58 -2.29 0.21 -11.52
N THR A 59 -3.61 0.16 -11.71
CA THR A 59 -4.44 1.38 -11.84
C THR A 59 -4.33 2.28 -10.62
N GLN A 60 -4.36 1.71 -9.41
CA GLN A 60 -4.21 2.48 -8.18
C GLN A 60 -2.83 3.12 -8.07
N CYS A 61 -1.77 2.40 -8.43
CA CYS A 61 -0.40 2.92 -8.46
C CYS A 61 -0.29 4.08 -9.46
N GLU A 62 -0.80 3.95 -10.68
CA GLU A 62 -0.71 4.98 -11.72
C GLU A 62 -1.40 6.28 -11.30
N ARG A 63 -2.56 6.19 -10.64
CA ARG A 63 -3.24 7.35 -10.07
C ARG A 63 -2.37 8.04 -9.03
N LYS A 64 -1.93 7.31 -8.00
CA LYS A 64 -1.08 7.86 -6.92
C LYS A 64 0.25 8.41 -7.43
N PHE A 65 0.83 7.76 -8.43
CA PHE A 65 2.08 8.16 -9.06
C PHE A 65 1.90 9.46 -9.85
N SER A 66 0.80 9.58 -10.59
CA SER A 66 0.44 10.79 -11.32
C SER A 66 0.20 11.96 -10.38
N ASP A 67 -0.55 11.75 -9.30
CA ASP A 67 -0.81 12.77 -8.28
C ASP A 67 0.51 13.26 -7.65
N ALA A 68 1.36 12.34 -7.20
CA ALA A 68 2.67 12.66 -6.64
C ALA A 68 3.60 13.38 -7.65
N ALA A 69 3.50 13.04 -8.93
CA ALA A 69 4.25 13.71 -9.98
C ALA A 69 3.80 15.17 -10.17
N GLU A 70 2.48 15.41 -10.21
CA GLU A 70 1.92 16.76 -10.31
C GLU A 70 2.32 17.64 -9.12
N ASP A 71 2.28 17.09 -7.90
CA ASP A 71 2.54 17.84 -6.69
C ASP A 71 4.01 18.25 -6.51
N SER A 72 4.95 17.39 -6.93
CA SER A 72 6.35 17.53 -6.50
C SER A 72 7.39 17.51 -7.60
N CYS A 73 7.02 17.23 -8.85
CA CYS A 73 7.98 16.97 -9.92
C CYS A 73 8.08 18.06 -10.99
N GLY A 74 7.30 19.15 -10.87
CA GLY A 74 7.52 20.36 -11.65
C GLY A 74 8.86 21.05 -11.35
N LEU A 75 9.43 20.81 -10.16
CA LEU A 75 10.63 21.48 -9.64
C LEU A 75 10.47 23.01 -9.63
N ASP A 76 11.54 23.74 -9.95
CA ASP A 76 11.53 25.18 -10.17
C ASP A 76 11.08 25.57 -11.60
N GLY A 77 10.68 24.59 -12.42
CA GLY A 77 10.37 24.73 -13.83
C GLY A 77 11.53 25.19 -14.71
N LYS A 78 12.73 25.40 -14.17
CA LYS A 78 13.93 25.73 -14.97
C LYS A 78 14.77 24.50 -15.20
N THR A 79 14.73 23.57 -14.26
CA THR A 79 15.54 22.37 -14.25
C THR A 79 14.76 21.20 -14.86
N PRO A 80 15.27 20.53 -15.90
CA PRO A 80 14.72 19.27 -16.35
C PRO A 80 14.92 18.19 -15.29
N ILE A 81 13.90 17.35 -15.14
CA ILE A 81 13.89 16.29 -14.13
C ILE A 81 14.91 15.19 -14.42
N ILE A 82 15.20 14.95 -15.70
CA ILE A 82 16.22 14.02 -16.18
C ILE A 82 17.28 14.82 -16.93
N ASP A 83 18.54 14.65 -16.56
CA ASP A 83 19.69 15.27 -17.21
C ASP A 83 19.96 14.64 -18.59
N ALA A 84 20.83 15.26 -19.38
CA ALA A 84 21.20 14.78 -20.71
C ALA A 84 21.85 13.36 -20.71
N LYS A 85 22.24 12.85 -19.54
CA LYS A 85 22.81 11.51 -19.36
C LYS A 85 21.77 10.49 -18.88
N GLY A 86 20.48 10.88 -18.85
CA GLY A 86 19.40 10.00 -18.42
C GLY A 86 19.33 9.79 -16.90
N ARG A 87 19.94 10.67 -16.10
CA ARG A 87 19.93 10.59 -14.63
C ARG A 87 19.00 11.64 -14.04
N PHE A 88 18.43 11.35 -12.88
CA PHE A 88 17.63 12.34 -12.16
C PHE A 88 18.50 13.53 -11.74
N ALA A 89 18.01 14.75 -12.00
CA ALA A 89 18.68 15.96 -11.53
C ALA A 89 18.71 15.99 -10.00
N PRO A 90 19.77 16.52 -9.36
CA PRO A 90 19.84 16.62 -7.90
C PRO A 90 18.67 17.40 -7.29
N ALA A 91 18.18 18.42 -7.99
CA ALA A 91 16.99 19.19 -7.61
C ALA A 91 15.71 18.33 -7.54
N ALA A 92 15.65 17.22 -8.28
CA ALA A 92 14.51 16.30 -8.31
C ALA A 92 14.47 15.30 -7.15
N ARG A 93 15.39 15.40 -6.17
CA ARG A 93 15.48 14.42 -5.08
C ARG A 93 14.19 14.29 -4.26
N ALA A 94 13.47 15.39 -4.03
CA ALA A 94 12.19 15.36 -3.31
C ALA A 94 11.11 14.62 -4.10
N CYS A 95 10.92 14.99 -5.37
CA CYS A 95 10.06 14.29 -6.32
C CYS A 95 10.33 12.78 -6.34
N TYR A 96 11.59 12.40 -6.55
CA TYR A 96 11.97 10.99 -6.66
C TYR A 96 11.64 10.18 -5.39
N ARG A 97 11.82 10.78 -4.21
CA ARG A 97 11.45 10.10 -2.94
C ARG A 97 9.96 9.83 -2.85
N GLN A 98 9.11 10.77 -3.25
CA GLN A 98 7.66 10.56 -3.23
C GLN A 98 7.22 9.48 -4.21
N LEU A 99 7.73 9.53 -5.45
CA LEU A 99 7.45 8.49 -6.44
C LEU A 99 7.93 7.11 -5.98
N SER A 100 9.12 7.05 -5.37
CA SER A 100 9.67 5.81 -4.81
C SER A 100 8.77 5.27 -3.69
N GLN A 101 8.21 6.13 -2.85
CA GLN A 101 7.28 5.72 -1.80
C GLN A 101 6.03 5.06 -2.39
N VAL A 102 5.43 5.66 -3.43
CA VAL A 102 4.26 5.08 -4.12
C VAL A 102 4.57 3.68 -4.65
N LEU A 103 5.73 3.50 -5.29
CA LEU A 103 6.14 2.20 -5.84
C LEU A 103 6.42 1.17 -4.73
N GLN A 104 7.04 1.58 -3.63
CA GLN A 104 7.31 0.70 -2.48
C GLN A 104 6.01 0.27 -1.79
N ASP A 105 5.07 1.19 -1.57
CA ASP A 105 3.76 0.88 -1.00
C ASP A 105 2.99 -0.09 -1.90
N THR A 106 3.07 0.13 -3.22
CA THR A 106 2.46 -0.76 -4.22
C THR A 106 3.09 -2.17 -4.17
N ALA A 107 4.42 -2.27 -4.13
CA ALA A 107 5.11 -3.56 -4.04
C ALA A 107 4.81 -4.31 -2.72
N MET A 108 4.70 -3.58 -1.62
CA MET A 108 4.27 -4.14 -0.35
C MET A 108 2.83 -4.67 -0.46
N MET A 109 1.91 -3.89 -1.03
CA MET A 109 0.52 -4.33 -1.23
C MET A 109 0.41 -5.52 -2.18
N ALA A 110 1.22 -5.58 -3.23
CA ALA A 110 1.29 -6.73 -4.13
C ALA A 110 1.66 -8.01 -3.37
N THR A 111 2.60 -7.89 -2.44
CA THR A 111 3.08 -9.00 -1.62
C THR A 111 2.05 -9.45 -0.58
N VAL A 112 1.43 -8.51 0.12
CA VAL A 112 0.59 -8.80 1.29
C VAL A 112 -0.86 -9.10 0.92
N ALA A 113 -1.42 -8.37 -0.04
CA ALA A 113 -2.86 -8.34 -0.28
C ALA A 113 -3.31 -8.92 -1.63
N SER A 114 -2.41 -9.06 -2.61
CA SER A 114 -2.83 -9.44 -3.97
C SER A 114 -3.48 -10.82 -4.06
N ALA A 115 -2.90 -11.83 -3.40
CA ALA A 115 -3.50 -13.17 -3.37
C ALA A 115 -4.93 -13.14 -2.77
N CYS A 116 -5.09 -12.40 -1.67
CA CYS A 116 -6.38 -12.23 -1.00
C CYS A 116 -7.41 -11.52 -1.90
N CYS A 117 -7.05 -10.36 -2.45
CA CYS A 117 -7.96 -9.55 -3.27
C CYS A 117 -8.34 -10.24 -4.58
N GLN A 118 -7.42 -10.97 -5.21
CA GLN A 118 -7.73 -11.78 -6.40
C GLN A 118 -8.66 -12.94 -6.07
N CYS A 119 -8.45 -13.61 -4.93
CA CYS A 119 -9.37 -14.66 -4.49
C CYS A 119 -10.76 -14.09 -4.20
N ALA A 120 -10.82 -12.96 -3.48
CA ALA A 120 -12.05 -12.28 -3.13
C ALA A 120 -12.86 -11.90 -4.38
N GLU A 121 -12.20 -11.33 -5.40
CA GLU A 121 -12.81 -10.99 -6.68
C GLU A 121 -13.34 -12.23 -7.41
N LYS A 122 -12.53 -13.30 -7.51
CA LYS A 122 -12.94 -14.56 -8.14
C LYS A 122 -14.13 -15.23 -7.43
N ARG A 123 -14.25 -15.05 -6.11
CA ARG A 123 -15.30 -15.63 -5.27
C ARG A 123 -16.52 -14.71 -5.11
N GLY A 124 -16.48 -13.50 -5.67
CA GLY A 124 -17.57 -12.53 -5.56
C GLY A 124 -17.80 -12.01 -4.14
N CYS A 125 -16.75 -11.89 -3.32
CA CYS A 125 -16.89 -11.34 -1.98
C CYS A 125 -17.32 -9.85 -2.01
N PRO A 126 -18.01 -9.35 -0.97
CA PRO A 126 -18.31 -7.92 -0.85
C PRO A 126 -17.04 -7.07 -0.73
N GLY A 127 -17.03 -5.87 -1.33
CA GLY A 127 -15.91 -4.93 -1.21
C GLY A 127 -14.64 -5.33 -1.98
N THR A 128 -14.80 -5.98 -3.14
CA THR A 128 -13.73 -6.53 -4.00
C THR A 128 -13.20 -5.54 -5.04
N GLY A 129 -12.24 -5.99 -5.86
CA GLY A 129 -11.57 -5.16 -6.88
C GLY A 129 -10.63 -4.13 -6.25
N GLU A 130 -10.59 -2.92 -6.80
CA GLU A 130 -9.77 -1.81 -6.26
C GLU A 130 -10.09 -1.50 -4.79
N ARG A 131 -11.36 -1.61 -4.38
CA ARG A 131 -11.79 -1.36 -3.00
C ARG A 131 -11.21 -2.35 -2.00
N CYS A 132 -10.82 -3.55 -2.44
CA CYS A 132 -10.17 -4.51 -1.56
C CYS A 132 -8.86 -3.93 -1.02
N TYR A 133 -8.00 -3.41 -1.89
CA TYR A 133 -6.74 -2.80 -1.50
C TYR A 133 -6.92 -1.56 -0.62
N GLU A 134 -7.91 -0.72 -0.93
CA GLU A 134 -8.22 0.45 -0.10
C GLU A 134 -8.68 0.03 1.31
N ASN A 135 -9.63 -0.91 1.40
CA ASN A 135 -10.12 -1.42 2.68
C ASN A 135 -9.02 -2.09 3.50
N VAL A 136 -8.15 -2.87 2.86
CA VAL A 136 -7.00 -3.51 3.51
C VAL A 136 -6.02 -2.46 4.03
N SER A 137 -5.71 -1.44 3.22
CA SER A 137 -4.80 -0.36 3.64
C SER A 137 -5.34 0.46 4.80
N ARG A 138 -6.66 0.64 4.89
CA ARG A 138 -7.35 1.36 5.96
C ARG A 138 -7.74 0.49 7.14
N GLN A 139 -7.56 -0.83 7.04
CA GLN A 139 -8.07 -1.82 7.99
C GLN A 139 -9.61 -1.78 8.15
N GLU A 140 -10.32 -1.37 7.10
CA GLU A 140 -11.79 -1.19 7.06
C GLU A 140 -12.48 -2.37 6.35
N VAL A 141 -12.17 -3.60 6.77
CA VAL A 141 -12.83 -4.79 6.21
C VAL A 141 -14.13 -5.04 6.96
N GLY A 142 -15.27 -4.81 6.29
CA GLY A 142 -16.60 -5.04 6.86
C GLY A 142 -16.84 -6.52 7.24
N ALA A 143 -17.72 -6.78 8.20
CA ALA A 143 -17.97 -8.12 8.75
C ALA A 143 -18.39 -9.16 7.68
N SER A 144 -19.21 -8.75 6.70
CA SER A 144 -19.64 -9.62 5.59
C SER A 144 -18.51 -9.98 4.64
N ALA A 145 -17.63 -9.01 4.34
CA ALA A 145 -16.42 -9.25 3.55
C ALA A 145 -15.49 -10.19 4.32
N LEU A 146 -15.26 -9.94 5.60
CA LEU A 146 -14.40 -10.76 6.45
C LEU A 146 -14.87 -12.23 6.52
N ALA A 147 -16.18 -12.46 6.66
CA ALA A 147 -16.76 -13.81 6.66
C ALA A 147 -16.60 -14.53 5.32
N CYS A 148 -16.72 -13.80 4.20
CA CYS A 148 -16.48 -14.37 2.87
C CYS A 148 -15.00 -14.72 2.67
N LEU A 149 -14.09 -13.81 3.05
CA LEU A 149 -12.65 -14.01 2.94
C LEU A 149 -12.16 -15.17 3.80
N SER A 150 -12.63 -15.29 5.04
CA SER A 150 -12.23 -16.39 5.93
C SER A 150 -12.73 -17.74 5.45
N SER A 151 -13.96 -17.81 4.92
CA SER A 151 -14.57 -19.07 4.46
C SER A 151 -14.06 -19.53 3.09
N GLN A 152 -13.80 -18.60 2.16
CA GLN A 152 -13.49 -18.95 0.76
C GLN A 152 -12.04 -18.67 0.35
N CYS A 153 -11.33 -17.84 1.10
CA CYS A 153 -9.99 -17.34 0.77
C CYS A 153 -9.01 -17.38 1.95
N GLY A 154 -9.29 -18.16 2.99
CA GLY A 154 -8.57 -18.09 4.28
C GLY A 154 -7.05 -18.20 4.19
N GLU A 155 -6.53 -19.12 3.37
CA GLU A 155 -5.09 -19.26 3.14
C GLU A 155 -4.49 -18.03 2.42
N ALA A 156 -5.13 -17.59 1.33
CA ALA A 156 -4.72 -16.43 0.53
C ALA A 156 -4.81 -15.10 1.29
N CYS A 157 -5.70 -15.02 2.28
CA CYS A 157 -5.95 -13.84 3.11
C CYS A 157 -5.29 -13.89 4.49
N SER A 158 -4.51 -14.92 4.79
CA SER A 158 -3.90 -15.13 6.11
C SER A 158 -3.08 -13.93 6.63
N LEU A 159 -2.39 -13.20 5.75
CA LEU A 159 -1.61 -12.01 6.09
C LEU A 159 -2.45 -10.73 6.25
N VAL A 160 -3.67 -10.73 5.70
CA VAL A 160 -4.57 -9.57 5.62
C VAL A 160 -5.64 -9.62 6.70
N MET A 161 -6.01 -10.83 7.13
CA MET A 161 -7.02 -11.01 8.15
C MET A 161 -6.50 -10.44 9.48
N PRO A 162 -7.30 -9.61 10.19
CA PRO A 162 -6.97 -9.22 11.54
C PRO A 162 -6.79 -10.51 12.35
N ALA A 163 -5.63 -10.64 12.99
CA ALA A 163 -5.37 -11.75 13.90
C ALA A 163 -6.58 -11.85 14.82
N SER A 164 -7.27 -12.99 14.76
CA SER A 164 -8.40 -13.23 15.65
C SER A 164 -7.89 -12.93 17.04
N ARG A 165 -8.39 -11.85 17.65
CA ARG A 165 -8.16 -11.63 19.08
C ARG A 165 -8.86 -12.81 19.72
N THR A 166 -8.11 -13.86 20.01
CA THR A 166 -8.50 -14.87 20.96
C THR A 166 -8.70 -14.08 22.24
N THR A 167 -9.96 -13.71 22.54
CA THR A 167 -10.36 -13.33 23.88
C THR A 167 -10.30 -14.59 24.72
N SER A 168 -9.07 -15.01 25.02
CA SER A 168 -8.75 -15.89 26.13
C SER A 168 -8.76 -15.01 27.38
N GLY A 169 -9.83 -15.13 28.16
CA GLY A 169 -10.06 -14.40 29.41
C GLY A 169 -11.52 -13.95 29.45
N GLU A 170 -12.42 -14.46 30.28
CA GLU A 170 -12.25 -15.27 31.48
C GLU A 170 -13.62 -15.91 31.75
N LEU A 171 -13.68 -17.24 31.78
CA LEU A 171 -14.81 -17.96 32.36
C LEU A 171 -14.83 -17.63 33.85
N ARG A 172 -15.52 -16.54 34.19
CA ARG A 172 -15.78 -16.10 35.55
C ARG A 172 -16.52 -17.24 36.26
N PRO A 173 -15.97 -17.88 37.30
CA PRO A 173 -16.75 -18.82 38.08
C PRO A 173 -17.84 -18.03 38.78
N VAL A 174 -19.09 -18.38 38.50
CA VAL A 174 -20.26 -17.92 39.22
C VAL A 174 -20.10 -18.38 40.66
N ARG A 175 -19.58 -17.49 41.52
CA ARG A 175 -19.57 -17.67 42.96
C ARG A 175 -21.03 -17.66 43.39
N GLN A 176 -21.62 -18.85 43.54
CA GLN A 176 -22.93 -19.06 44.13
C GLN A 176 -22.93 -18.47 45.55
N GLN A 177 -23.32 -17.21 45.67
CA GLN A 177 -23.84 -16.67 46.92
C GLN A 177 -25.26 -17.23 47.08
N ALA A 178 -25.33 -18.48 47.51
CA ALA A 178 -26.54 -19.03 48.10
C ALA A 178 -26.80 -18.25 49.40
N ARG A 179 -27.70 -17.27 49.31
CA ARG A 179 -28.50 -16.85 50.45
C ARG A 179 -29.22 -18.08 51.00
N ARG A 180 -29.04 -18.40 52.28
CA ARG A 180 -30.15 -18.83 53.13
C ARG A 180 -29.82 -18.63 54.60
N SER A 181 -30.51 -17.63 55.14
CA SER A 181 -30.76 -17.42 56.55
C SER A 181 -31.46 -18.63 57.18
N SER A 182 -31.26 -18.74 58.49
CA SER A 182 -32.22 -19.25 59.50
C SER A 182 -32.07 -20.69 60.01
N GLN A 183 -31.73 -20.73 61.30
CA GLN A 183 -32.46 -21.41 62.39
C GLN A 183 -32.06 -22.83 62.86
N VAL A 184 -31.59 -22.84 64.12
CA VAL A 184 -32.19 -23.52 65.30
C VAL A 184 -31.97 -25.04 65.53
N SER A 185 -31.39 -25.30 66.71
CA SER A 185 -31.52 -26.44 67.65
C SER A 185 -30.97 -27.84 67.35
N GLY A 186 -30.21 -28.37 68.34
CA GLY A 186 -30.38 -29.76 68.79
C GLY A 186 -29.12 -30.56 69.17
N SER A 187 -28.81 -30.56 70.47
CA SER A 187 -28.37 -31.70 71.34
C SER A 187 -27.10 -32.52 71.06
N LEU A 188 -26.16 -32.49 72.03
CA LEU A 188 -25.88 -33.59 72.98
C LEU A 188 -25.16 -33.04 74.22
#